data_AF-A0A8S2RMY1-F1
#
_entry.id   AF-A0A8S2RMY1-F1
#
_cell.length_a   1.000
_cell.length_b   1.000
_cell.length_c   1.000
_cell.angle_alpha   90.00
_cell.angle_beta   90.00
_cell.angle_gamma   90.00
#
_symmetry.space_group_name_H-M   'P 1'
#
loop_
_entity.id
_entity.type
_entity.pdbx_description
1 polymer ?
#
loop_
_entity_poly.entity_id
_entity_poly.type
_entity_poly.pdbx_seq_one_letter_code
_entity_poly.pdbx_strand_id
1 'polypeptide(L)'
;VVDVTGSMAACYAQIDQWLALSHTNKLVQYFVFFNDGDNKPNKDKVIGSTGGIYAVHTNEGIAKVLTTLDTAKKNGGGGDGPENDIEAIIYTIGNCSTCENI
;
A
#
# COMPACT_ATOMS: atom_id res chain seq x y z
N VAL A 1 -6.20 0.00 2.37
CA VAL A 1 -5.16 0.78 1.66
C VAL A 1 -4.22 1.35 2.71
N VAL A 2 -2.91 1.41 2.45
CA VAL A 2 -1.89 1.83 3.41
C VAL A 2 -0.85 2.71 2.70
N ASP A 3 -0.65 3.91 3.25
CA ASP A 3 0.44 4.81 2.89
C ASP A 3 1.77 4.27 3.46
N VAL A 4 2.80 4.17 2.61
CA VAL A 4 4.15 3.77 2.98
C VAL A 4 5.23 4.78 2.62
N THR A 5 4.87 6.06 2.43
CA THR A 5 5.84 7.14 2.27
C THR A 5 6.67 7.35 3.53
N GLY A 6 7.80 8.04 3.39
CA GLY A 6 8.75 8.22 4.49
C GLY A 6 8.17 8.96 5.69
N SER A 7 7.15 9.81 5.47
CA SER A 7 6.47 10.55 6.53
C SER A 7 5.71 9.61 7.49
N MET A 8 5.27 8.45 6.99
CA MET A 8 4.51 7.45 7.72
C MET A 8 5.38 6.39 8.43
N ALA A 9 6.70 6.60 8.51
CA ALA A 9 7.64 5.62 9.07
C ALA A 9 7.32 5.13 10.48
N ALA A 10 6.86 6.04 11.35
CA ALA A 10 6.43 5.67 12.70
C ALA A 10 5.14 4.82 12.70
N CYS A 11 4.26 5.01 11.70
CA CYS A 11 2.98 4.32 11.58
C CYS A 11 3.15 2.91 11.01
N TYR A 12 3.92 2.71 9.94
CA TYR A 12 4.03 1.38 9.34
C TYR A 12 4.84 0.38 10.16
N ALA A 13 5.70 0.82 11.10
CA ALA A 13 6.33 -0.09 12.07
C ALA A 13 5.27 -0.77 12.99
N GLN A 14 4.20 -0.04 13.31
CA GLN A 14 3.07 -0.59 14.06
C GLN A 14 2.21 -1.51 13.18
N ILE A 15 2.11 -1.22 11.88
CA ILE A 15 1.44 -2.09 10.91
C ILE A 15 2.19 -3.43 10.76
N ASP A 16 3.53 -3.41 10.70
CA ASP A 16 4.36 -4.62 10.66
C ASP A 16 4.07 -5.52 11.87
N GLN A 17 3.99 -4.93 13.06
CA GLN A 17 3.68 -5.64 14.30
C GLN A 17 2.23 -6.13 14.34
N TRP A 18 1.27 -5.30 13.94
CA TRP A 18 -0.14 -5.66 13.90
C TRP A 18 -0.40 -6.79 12.89
N LEU A 19 0.24 -6.75 11.71
CA LEU A 19 0.19 -7.80 10.69
C LEU A 19 0.73 -9.13 11.23
N ALA A 20 1.88 -9.10 11.90
CA ALA A 20 2.47 -10.28 12.53
C ALA A 20 1.54 -10.89 13.60
N LEU A 21 0.80 -10.06 14.34
CA LEU A 21 -0.11 -10.51 15.41
C LEU A 21 -1.51 -10.89 14.91
N SER A 22 -1.96 -10.33 13.77
CA SER A 22 -3.35 -10.45 13.28
C SER A 22 -3.54 -11.45 12.15
N HIS A 23 -2.50 -12.21 11.79
CA HIS A 23 -2.51 -13.19 10.69
C HIS A 23 -3.57 -14.31 10.84
N THR A 24 -4.20 -14.44 12.00
CA THR A 24 -5.28 -15.41 12.27
C THR A 24 -6.67 -14.85 11.98
N ASN A 25 -6.80 -13.53 11.80
CA ASN A 25 -8.09 -12.86 11.67
C ASN A 25 -8.42 -12.63 10.19
N LYS A 26 -9.42 -13.35 9.66
CA LYS A 26 -9.87 -13.27 8.25
C LYS A 26 -10.56 -11.95 7.89
N LEU A 27 -10.48 -10.94 8.77
CA LEU A 27 -11.13 -9.65 8.60
C LEU A 27 -10.51 -8.83 7.47
N VAL A 28 -9.19 -8.94 7.24
CA VAL A 28 -8.53 -8.28 6.11
C VAL A 28 -8.23 -9.31 5.03
N GLN A 29 -8.80 -9.07 3.85
CA GLN A 29 -8.69 -9.96 2.70
C GLN A 29 -7.66 -9.46 1.68
N TYR A 30 -7.38 -8.15 1.69
CA TYR A 30 -6.61 -7.50 0.63
C TYR A 30 -5.86 -6.28 1.19
N PHE A 31 -4.56 -6.21 0.93
CA PHE A 31 -3.74 -5.04 1.19
C PHE A 31 -3.34 -4.39 -0.12
N VAL A 32 -3.40 -3.06 -0.10
CA VAL A 32 -2.84 -2.20 -1.16
C VAL A 32 -1.97 -1.18 -0.46
N PHE A 33 -0.68 -1.21 -0.75
CA PHE A 33 0.33 -0.27 -0.30
C PHE A 33 0.63 0.72 -1.43
N PHE A 34 0.83 1.99 -1.10
CA PHE A 34 1.28 2.98 -2.08
C PHE A 34 2.44 3.81 -1.54
N ASN A 35 3.36 4.18 -2.43
CA ASN A 35 4.60 4.88 -2.08
C ASN A 35 4.80 6.19 -2.86
N ASP A 36 3.71 6.67 -3.49
CA ASP A 36 3.66 7.90 -4.26
C ASP A 36 4.56 7.91 -5.51
N GLY A 37 4.56 6.78 -6.22
CA GLY A 37 5.04 6.71 -7.60
C GLY A 37 6.47 6.23 -7.77
N ASP A 38 7.00 5.36 -6.91
CA ASP A 38 8.31 4.71 -7.08
C ASP A 38 9.47 5.70 -7.27
N ASN A 39 9.53 6.75 -6.44
CA ASN A 39 10.49 7.86 -6.55
C ASN A 39 10.45 8.61 -7.90
N LYS A 40 9.32 8.57 -8.59
CA LYS A 40 9.08 9.37 -9.79
C LYS A 40 9.24 10.86 -9.45
N PRO A 41 10.02 11.63 -10.24
CA PRO A 41 10.16 13.07 -10.02
C PRO A 41 8.80 13.77 -10.01
N ASN A 42 8.59 14.73 -9.10
CA ASN A 42 7.29 15.40 -8.91
C ASN A 42 6.70 15.97 -10.22
N LYS A 43 7.54 16.49 -11.11
CA LYS A 43 7.13 17.01 -12.42
C LYS A 43 6.53 15.95 -13.37
N ASP A 44 6.84 14.68 -13.14
CA ASP A 44 6.42 13.56 -13.97
C ASP A 44 5.22 12.83 -13.33
N LYS A 45 4.81 13.20 -12.11
CA LYS A 45 3.61 12.67 -11.45
C LYS A 45 2.37 13.23 -12.15
N VAL A 46 1.49 12.33 -12.58
CA VAL A 46 0.22 12.66 -13.24
C VAL A 46 -0.90 12.14 -12.38
N ILE A 47 -1.87 12.99 -12.03
CA ILE A 47 -3.02 12.61 -11.21
C ILE A 47 -3.74 11.40 -11.84
N GLY A 48 -3.90 10.33 -11.06
CA GLY A 48 -4.49 9.07 -11.50
C GLY A 48 -3.56 8.15 -12.29
N SER A 49 -2.28 8.49 -12.41
CA SER A 49 -1.23 7.68 -13.08
C SER A 49 0.15 7.91 -12.43
N THR A 50 0.17 8.21 -11.13
CA THR A 50 1.39 8.38 -10.35
C THR A 50 2.09 7.03 -10.18
N GLY A 51 1.37 5.92 -10.03
CA GLY A 51 1.94 4.58 -9.90
C GLY A 51 2.39 4.26 -8.48
N GLY A 52 3.33 3.32 -8.31
CA GLY A 52 3.79 2.94 -6.97
C GLY A 52 2.74 2.23 -6.14
N ILE A 53 1.85 1.46 -6.79
CA ILE A 53 0.78 0.70 -6.14
C ILE A 53 1.18 -0.79 -6.07
N TYR A 54 1.10 -1.35 -4.87
CA TYR A 54 1.51 -2.71 -4.57
C TYR A 54 0.39 -3.44 -3.84
N ALA A 55 -0.14 -4.50 -4.43
CA ALA A 55 -1.30 -5.19 -3.89
C ALA A 55 -1.02 -6.67 -3.59
N VAL A 56 -1.72 -7.22 -2.61
CA VAL A 56 -1.55 -8.60 -2.16
C VAL A 56 -2.81 -9.09 -1.43
N HIS A 57 -3.25 -10.31 -1.75
CA HIS A 57 -4.29 -10.97 -0.98
C HIS A 57 -3.71 -11.63 0.27
N THR A 58 -4.42 -11.55 1.39
CA THR A 58 -3.94 -12.13 2.65
C THR A 58 -3.90 -13.65 2.63
N ASN A 59 -4.67 -14.30 1.75
CA ASN A 59 -4.64 -15.73 1.53
C ASN A 59 -3.34 -16.22 0.84
N GLU A 60 -2.53 -15.32 0.26
CA GLU A 60 -1.19 -15.62 -0.24
C GLU A 60 -0.17 -15.80 0.89
N GLY A 61 -0.58 -15.55 2.14
CA GLY A 61 0.21 -15.77 3.34
C GLY A 61 0.93 -14.51 3.83
N ILE A 62 1.15 -14.46 5.15
CA ILE A 62 1.70 -13.28 5.83
C ILE A 62 3.09 -12.88 5.31
N ALA A 63 3.92 -13.85 4.95
CA ALA A 63 5.24 -13.58 4.37
C ALA A 63 5.13 -12.80 3.06
N LYS A 64 4.16 -13.13 2.20
CA LYS A 64 3.91 -12.40 0.95
C LYS A 64 3.50 -10.97 1.26
N VAL A 65 2.57 -10.76 2.20
CA VAL A 65 2.14 -9.43 2.63
C VAL A 65 3.31 -8.57 3.09
N LEU A 66 4.16 -9.09 3.96
CA LEU A 66 5.34 -8.38 4.47
C LEU A 66 6.36 -8.07 3.35
N THR A 67 6.58 -9.00 2.42
CA THR A 67 7.48 -8.73 1.28
C THR A 67 6.93 -7.68 0.33
N THR A 68 5.62 -7.66 0.09
CA THR A 68 4.96 -6.63 -0.73
C THR A 68 5.08 -5.25 -0.06
N LEU A 69 4.86 -5.19 1.25
CA LEU A 69 5.03 -3.98 2.05
C LEU A 69 6.47 -3.44 1.98
N ASP A 70 7.47 -4.31 2.21
CA ASP A 70 8.88 -3.94 2.15
C ASP A 70 9.31 -3.50 0.74
N THR A 71 8.77 -4.14 -0.31
CA THR A 71 9.01 -3.74 -1.70
C THR A 71 8.48 -2.33 -1.97
N ALA A 72 7.25 -2.03 -1.54
CA ALA A 72 6.65 -0.71 -1.70
C ALA A 72 7.49 0.38 -1.01
N LYS A 73 7.89 0.15 0.25
CA LYS A 73 8.76 1.07 1.03
C LYS A 73 10.10 1.34 0.36
N LYS A 74 10.70 0.31 -0.26
CA LYS A 74 12.03 0.43 -0.90
C LYS A 74 12.00 1.18 -2.22
N ASN A 75 10.90 1.06 -2.96
CA ASN A 75 10.80 1.62 -4.30
C ASN A 75 10.42 3.09 -4.31
N GLY A 76 9.85 3.64 -3.23
CA GLY A 76 9.37 5.02 -3.16
C GLY A 76 9.18 5.51 -1.74
N GLY A 77 9.21 6.82 -1.55
CA GLY A 77 9.05 7.44 -0.23
C GLY A 77 8.29 8.76 -0.22
N GLY A 78 7.58 9.13 -1.30
CA GLY A 78 6.96 10.44 -1.47
C GLY A 78 7.76 11.39 -2.35
N GLY A 79 7.56 12.70 -2.15
CA GLY A 79 8.44 13.73 -2.71
C GLY A 79 7.89 15.14 -2.56
N ASP A 80 6.61 15.35 -2.82
CA ASP A 80 5.86 16.57 -2.56
C ASP A 80 4.81 16.33 -1.47
N GLY A 81 4.04 17.38 -1.14
CA GLY A 81 3.00 17.29 -0.12
C GLY A 81 1.81 16.40 -0.52
N PRO A 82 1.30 16.49 -1.76
CA PRO A 82 0.26 15.57 -2.23
C PRO A 82 0.80 14.16 -2.48
N GLU A 83 0.03 13.15 -2.10
CA GLU A 83 0.31 11.75 -2.38
C GLU A 83 -0.85 11.09 -3.18
N ASN A 84 -0.68 9.83 -3.59
CA ASN A 84 -1.60 9.16 -4.52
C ASN A 84 -2.62 8.19 -3.88
N ASP A 85 -3.14 8.53 -2.70
CA ASP A 85 -4.14 7.74 -1.96
C ASP A 85 -5.36 7.35 -2.81
N ILE A 86 -5.90 8.33 -3.55
CA ILE A 86 -7.13 8.15 -4.34
C ILE A 86 -6.90 7.14 -5.47
N GLU A 87 -5.70 7.14 -6.07
CA GLU A 87 -5.33 6.16 -7.09
C GLU A 87 -5.29 4.74 -6.49
N ALA A 88 -4.73 4.59 -5.29
CA ALA A 88 -4.69 3.32 -4.58
C ALA A 88 -6.09 2.82 -4.17
N ILE A 89 -7.01 3.71 -3.77
CA ILE A 89 -8.41 3.36 -3.47
C ILE A 89 -9.13 2.91 -4.74
N ILE A 90 -9.03 3.66 -5.84
CA ILE A 90 -9.65 3.29 -7.12
C ILE A 90 -9.11 1.94 -7.60
N TYR A 91 -7.79 1.73 -7.51
CA TYR A 91 -7.17 0.44 -7.81
C TYR A 91 -7.79 -0.68 -6.96
N THR A 92 -7.96 -0.46 -5.66
CA THR A 92 -8.55 -1.44 -4.74
C THR A 92 -9.98 -1.81 -5.14
N ILE A 93 -10.83 -0.82 -5.43
CA ILE A 93 -12.22 -1.02 -5.85
C ILE A 93 -12.28 -1.82 -7.16
N GLY A 94 -11.37 -1.55 -8.10
CA GLY A 94 -11.32 -2.25 -9.38
C GLY A 94 -10.77 -3.68 -9.31
N ASN A 95 -9.97 -4.01 -8.29
CA ASN A 95 -9.20 -5.26 -8.25
C ASN A 95 -9.59 -6.20 -7.10
N CYS A 96 -10.38 -5.77 -6.12
CA CYS A 96 -10.93 -6.66 -5.08
C CYS A 96 -12.42 -6.95 -5.31
N SER A 97 -12.73 -7.87 -6.22
CA SER A 97 -14.12 -8.26 -6.53
C SER A 97 -14.89 -8.93 -5.38
N THR A 98 -14.18 -9.40 -4.34
CA THR A 98 -14.77 -10.06 -3.17
C THR A 98 -14.81 -9.17 -1.93
N CYS A 99 -14.34 -7.92 -2.02
CA CYS A 99 -14.38 -6.98 -0.91
C CYS A 99 -15.76 -6.32 -0.83
N GLU A 100 -16.54 -6.64 0.21
CA GLU A 100 -17.88 -6.07 0.41
C GLU A 100 -17.87 -4.70 1.11
N ASN A 101 -16.77 -4.33 1.76
CA ASN A 101 -16.56 -3.04 2.42
C ASN A 101 -15.11 -2.60 2.20
N ILE A 102 -14.91 -1.48 1.50
CA ILE A 102 -13.60 -0.86 1.23
C ILE A 102 -13.51 0.45 2.02
#